data_AF-W7ULU5-F1
#
_entry.id   AF-W7ULU5-F1
#
_cell.length_a   1.000
_cell.length_b   1.000
_cell.length_c   1.000
_cell.angle_alpha   90.00
_cell.angle_beta   90.00
_cell.angle_gamma   90.00
#
_symmetry.space_group_name_H-M   'P 1'
#
loop_
_entity.id
_entity.type
_entity.pdbx_description
1 polymer ?
#
loop_
_entity_poly.entity_id
_entity_poly.type
_entity_poly.pdbx_seq_one_letter_code
_entity_poly.pdbx_strand_id
1 'polypeptide(L)'
;MTGAEYNSLLQKTSGKAHEMLFDEYYSYVRAIAFNRLHFFTNEDIEECISDIFAEVFFSLNDGNATGELKGYIGTIAKRKCIDCYRRLSRNADSSFSIDEENAPEISSGEDPAAESERSELRRILMECIKELGTPDSIIMIQKFYYNKNSQQISRLLSMKPSAVRMRCKRAADKLKEALAVRGIKEDAL
;
A
#
# COMPACT_ATOMS: atom_id res chain seq x y z
N MET A 1 -0.06 20.95 3.41
CA MET A 1 -1.07 21.58 4.27
C MET A 1 -1.17 20.87 5.62
N THR A 2 -1.27 21.65 6.69
CA THR A 2 -1.53 21.17 8.06
C THR A 2 -3.03 21.12 8.38
N GLY A 3 -3.42 20.39 9.42
CA GLY A 3 -4.81 20.35 9.87
C GLY A 3 -5.35 21.73 10.30
N ALA A 4 -4.50 22.57 10.89
CA ALA A 4 -4.86 23.94 11.26
C ALA A 4 -5.16 24.83 10.04
N GLU A 5 -4.34 24.74 8.98
CA GLU A 5 -4.57 25.46 7.72
C GLU A 5 -5.87 25.02 7.06
N TYR A 6 -6.12 23.71 7.00
CA TYR A 6 -7.36 23.15 6.47
C TYR A 6 -8.58 23.64 7.24
N ASN A 7 -8.57 23.58 8.57
CA ASN A 7 -9.69 24.02 9.41
C ASN A 7 -9.97 25.52 9.26
N SER A 8 -8.94 26.35 9.10
CA SER A 8 -9.11 27.78 8.83
C SER A 8 -9.76 28.05 7.48
N LEU A 9 -9.43 27.26 6.46
CA LEU A 9 -10.08 27.31 5.14
C LEU A 9 -11.53 26.82 5.20
N LEU A 10 -11.80 25.74 5.95
CA LEU A 10 -13.12 25.14 6.09
C LEU A 10 -14.13 26.14 6.69
N GLN A 11 -13.71 26.94 7.67
CA GLN A 11 -14.54 27.99 8.28
C GLN A 11 -14.92 29.13 7.31
N LYS A 12 -14.16 29.32 6.23
CA LYS A 12 -14.41 30.35 5.21
C LYS A 12 -15.22 29.80 4.05
N THR A 13 -14.79 28.66 3.50
CA THR A 13 -15.44 28.03 2.35
C THR A 13 -15.10 26.53 2.31
N SER A 14 -16.06 25.67 2.64
CA SER A 14 -15.86 24.22 2.69
C SER A 14 -15.41 23.63 1.34
N GLY A 15 -16.02 24.05 0.23
CA GLY A 15 -15.67 23.55 -1.10
C GLY A 15 -14.21 23.78 -1.47
N LYS A 16 -13.69 24.99 -1.22
CA LYS A 16 -12.30 25.35 -1.54
C LYS A 16 -11.29 24.63 -0.64
N ALA A 17 -11.66 24.38 0.62
CA ALA A 17 -10.82 23.59 1.53
C ALA A 17 -10.68 22.13 1.05
N HIS A 18 -11.78 21.52 0.62
CA HIS A 18 -11.78 20.15 0.08
C HIS A 18 -10.97 20.04 -1.22
N GLU A 19 -11.17 20.98 -2.15
CA GLU A 19 -10.45 21.04 -3.43
C GLU A 19 -8.94 21.14 -3.22
N MET A 20 -8.47 22.07 -2.37
CA MET A 20 -7.04 22.21 -2.08
C MET A 20 -6.44 20.96 -1.41
N LEU A 21 -7.19 20.31 -0.50
CA LEU A 21 -6.74 19.07 0.12
C LEU A 21 -6.64 17.93 -0.90
N PHE A 22 -7.63 17.85 -1.78
CA PHE A 22 -7.67 16.83 -2.83
C PHE A 22 -6.48 17.00 -3.77
N ASP A 23 -6.28 18.19 -4.33
CA ASP A 23 -5.18 18.45 -5.27
C ASP A 23 -3.80 18.17 -4.67
N GLU A 24 -3.59 18.52 -3.39
CA GLU A 24 -2.32 18.29 -2.72
C GLU A 24 -2.02 16.80 -2.48
N TYR A 25 -3.04 16.02 -2.11
CA TYR A 25 -2.84 14.63 -1.66
C TYR A 25 -3.31 13.57 -2.65
N TYR A 26 -3.94 13.94 -3.77
CA TYR A 26 -4.50 12.98 -4.73
C TYR A 26 -3.43 12.03 -5.27
N SER A 27 -2.29 12.56 -5.71
CA SER A 27 -1.18 11.74 -6.22
C SER A 27 -0.65 10.75 -5.17
N TYR A 28 -0.52 11.19 -3.92
CA TYR A 28 -0.10 10.37 -2.78
C TYR A 28 -1.11 9.27 -2.44
N VAL A 29 -2.39 9.61 -2.35
CA VAL A 29 -3.48 8.66 -2.08
C VAL A 29 -3.62 7.65 -3.22
N ARG A 30 -3.57 8.12 -4.47
CA ARG A 30 -3.59 7.30 -5.67
C ARG A 30 -2.43 6.31 -5.70
N ALA A 31 -1.23 6.74 -5.31
CA ALA A 31 -0.08 5.86 -5.19
C ALA A 31 -0.31 4.73 -4.16
N ILE A 32 -0.90 5.05 -3.01
CA ILE A 32 -1.23 4.05 -1.99
C ILE A 32 -2.29 3.06 -2.51
N ALA A 33 -3.35 3.58 -3.12
CA ALA A 33 -4.46 2.81 -3.65
C ALA A 33 -4.01 1.88 -4.77
N PHE A 34 -3.31 2.41 -5.77
CA PHE A 34 -2.77 1.63 -6.88
C PHE A 34 -1.87 0.50 -6.39
N ASN A 35 -0.92 0.79 -5.50
CA ASN A 35 -0.04 -0.26 -4.95
C ASN A 35 -0.81 -1.41 -4.28
N ARG A 36 -2.00 -1.18 -3.74
CA ARG A 36 -2.81 -2.22 -3.05
C ARG A 36 -3.86 -2.86 -3.95
N LEU A 37 -4.34 -2.13 -4.94
CA LEU A 37 -5.51 -2.49 -5.73
C LEU A 37 -5.20 -2.64 -7.23
N HIS A 38 -3.92 -2.64 -7.64
CA HIS A 38 -3.49 -2.77 -9.05
C HIS A 38 -3.98 -4.05 -9.77
N PHE A 39 -4.51 -5.03 -9.04
CA PHE A 39 -5.14 -6.22 -9.63
C PHE A 39 -6.62 -6.04 -10.00
N PHE A 40 -7.21 -4.89 -9.66
CA PHE A 40 -8.59 -4.52 -9.97
C PHE A 40 -8.65 -3.43 -11.02
N THR A 41 -9.86 -3.08 -11.47
CA THR A 41 -10.03 -2.08 -12.52
C THR A 41 -9.62 -0.69 -12.04
N ASN A 42 -9.27 0.20 -12.97
CA ASN A 42 -9.04 1.60 -12.63
C ASN A 42 -10.28 2.25 -12.00
N GLU A 43 -11.48 1.83 -12.39
CA GLU A 43 -12.74 2.29 -11.79
C GLU A 43 -12.83 1.91 -10.30
N ASP A 44 -12.50 0.67 -9.94
CA ASP A 44 -12.44 0.22 -8.54
C ASP A 44 -11.42 1.02 -7.71
N ILE A 45 -10.29 1.39 -8.33
CA ILE A 45 -9.24 2.19 -7.70
C ILE A 45 -9.74 3.62 -7.46
N GLU A 46 -10.35 4.27 -8.45
CA GLU A 46 -10.88 5.63 -8.32
C GLU A 46 -12.08 5.71 -7.36
N GLU A 47 -12.93 4.67 -7.31
CA GLU A 47 -13.98 4.53 -6.28
C GLU A 47 -13.35 4.49 -4.88
N CYS A 48 -12.31 3.67 -4.68
CA CYS A 48 -11.61 3.61 -3.41
C CYS A 48 -10.95 4.94 -3.03
N ILE A 49 -10.38 5.68 -3.99
CA ILE A 49 -9.80 7.00 -3.75
C ILE A 49 -10.89 7.98 -3.31
N SER A 50 -12.05 7.94 -3.95
CA SER A 50 -13.21 8.77 -3.59
C SER A 50 -13.66 8.49 -2.16
N ASP A 51 -13.77 7.22 -1.77
CA ASP A 51 -14.11 6.80 -0.40
C ASP A 51 -13.08 7.24 0.64
N ILE A 52 -11.78 7.27 0.27
CA ILE A 52 -10.71 7.76 1.14
C ILE A 52 -10.88 9.24 1.40
N PHE A 53 -11.05 10.05 0.35
CA PHE A 53 -11.22 11.49 0.51
C PHE A 53 -12.49 11.85 1.26
N ALA A 54 -13.60 11.14 1.01
CA ALA A 54 -14.83 11.32 1.77
C ALA A 54 -14.59 11.12 3.29
N GLU A 55 -13.93 10.03 3.68
CA GLU A 55 -13.58 9.76 5.08
C GLU A 55 -12.64 10.83 5.66
N VAL A 56 -11.64 11.26 4.89
CA VAL A 56 -10.71 12.33 5.30
C VAL A 56 -11.50 13.62 5.59
N PHE A 57 -12.38 14.05 4.68
CA PHE A 57 -13.17 15.26 4.88
C PHE A 57 -14.06 15.19 6.11
N PHE A 58 -14.77 14.07 6.32
CA PHE A 58 -15.59 13.88 7.52
C PHE A 58 -14.74 13.91 8.80
N SER A 59 -13.64 13.18 8.81
CA SER A 59 -12.79 13.06 10.01
C SER A 59 -12.08 14.36 10.39
N LEU A 60 -11.70 15.18 9.41
CA LEU A 60 -11.09 16.49 9.64
C LEU A 60 -12.10 17.53 10.12
N ASN A 61 -13.34 17.49 9.61
CA ASN A 61 -14.42 18.36 10.05
C ASN A 61 -14.75 18.17 11.55
N ASP A 62 -14.55 16.94 12.06
CA ASP A 62 -14.71 16.62 13.49
C ASP A 62 -13.53 17.08 14.37
N GLY A 63 -12.54 17.79 13.81
CA GLY A 63 -11.41 18.36 14.56
C GLY A 63 -10.34 17.35 14.97
N ASN A 64 -10.33 16.15 14.37
CA ASN A 64 -9.47 15.05 14.81
C ASN A 64 -7.98 15.17 14.41
N ALA A 65 -7.59 16.18 13.64
CA ALA A 65 -6.18 16.37 13.27
C ALA A 65 -5.79 17.85 13.19
N THR A 66 -4.78 18.24 13.98
CA THR A 66 -4.19 19.59 14.00
C THR A 66 -2.74 19.63 13.50
N GLY A 67 -2.10 18.47 13.35
CA GLY A 67 -0.72 18.32 12.91
C GLY A 67 -0.55 18.12 11.40
N GLU A 68 0.57 17.49 11.01
CA GLU A 68 0.86 17.14 9.61
C GLU A 68 -0.15 16.09 9.09
N LEU A 69 -0.82 16.41 7.97
CA LEU A 69 -1.91 15.59 7.46
C LEU A 69 -1.45 14.36 6.66
N LYS A 70 -0.21 14.37 6.14
CA LYS A 70 0.30 13.29 5.27
C LYS A 70 0.22 11.92 5.93
N GLY A 71 0.70 11.78 7.17
CA GLY A 71 0.65 10.52 7.92
C GLY A 71 -0.78 10.08 8.29
N TYR A 72 -1.63 11.06 8.63
CA TYR A 72 -3.03 10.82 8.96
C TYR A 72 -3.83 10.30 7.75
N ILE A 73 -3.73 11.01 6.62
CA ILE A 73 -4.33 10.61 5.33
C ILE A 73 -3.79 9.25 4.90
N GLY A 74 -2.48 9.03 5.02
CA GLY A 74 -1.86 7.74 4.70
C GLY A 74 -2.41 6.57 5.52
N THR A 75 -2.80 6.82 6.78
CA THR A 75 -3.41 5.80 7.65
C THR A 75 -4.84 5.47 7.20
N ILE A 76 -5.64 6.49 6.91
CA ILE A 76 -7.01 6.31 6.38
C ILE A 76 -6.96 5.58 5.04
N ALA A 77 -6.09 6.03 4.13
CA ALA A 77 -5.91 5.43 2.81
C ALA A 77 -5.57 3.94 2.90
N LYS A 78 -4.54 3.57 3.68
CA LYS A 78 -4.15 2.16 3.88
C LYS A 78 -5.32 1.31 4.40
N ARG A 79 -6.07 1.80 5.39
CA ARG A 79 -7.22 1.09 5.96
C ARG A 79 -8.31 0.86 4.92
N LYS A 80 -8.74 1.92 4.22
CA LYS A 80 -9.77 1.85 3.18
C LYS A 80 -9.37 0.94 2.02
N CYS A 81 -8.11 0.98 1.57
CA CYS A 81 -7.64 0.07 0.52
C CYS A 81 -7.69 -1.41 0.96
N ILE A 82 -7.38 -1.72 2.23
CA ILE A 82 -7.49 -3.09 2.77
C ILE A 82 -8.95 -3.55 2.76
N ASP A 83 -9.87 -2.69 3.19
CA ASP A 83 -11.29 -3.02 3.22
C ASP A 83 -11.88 -3.16 1.81
N CYS A 84 -11.48 -2.28 0.88
CA CYS A 84 -11.83 -2.36 -0.53
C CYS A 84 -11.32 -3.65 -1.17
N TYR A 85 -10.03 -3.98 -0.98
CA TYR A 85 -9.45 -5.25 -1.44
C TYR A 85 -10.27 -6.44 -0.95
N ARG A 86 -10.60 -6.50 0.35
CA ARG A 86 -11.39 -7.59 0.92
C ARG A 86 -12.79 -7.68 0.31
N ARG A 87 -13.44 -6.55 0.01
CA ARG A 87 -14.75 -6.49 -0.65
C ARG A 87 -14.66 -7.04 -2.08
N LEU A 88 -13.72 -6.52 -2.87
CA LEU A 88 -13.56 -6.89 -4.28
C LEU A 88 -13.09 -8.34 -4.43
N SER A 89 -12.15 -8.81 -3.60
CA SER A 89 -11.67 -10.19 -3.65
C SER A 89 -12.73 -11.24 -3.30
N ARG A 90 -13.77 -10.88 -2.52
CA ARG A 90 -14.90 -11.80 -2.28
C ARG A 90 -15.78 -11.97 -3.52
N ASN A 91 -15.86 -10.93 -4.35
CA ASN A 91 -16.66 -10.93 -5.57
C ASN A 91 -15.90 -11.54 -6.76
N ALA A 92 -14.57 -11.57 -6.69
CA ALA A 92 -13.69 -11.93 -7.80
C ALA A 92 -13.25 -13.42 -7.83
N ASP A 93 -13.86 -14.31 -7.04
CA ASP A 93 -13.69 -15.77 -7.20
C ASP A 93 -14.19 -16.30 -8.59
N SER A 94 -14.67 -15.42 -9.48
CA SER A 94 -15.15 -15.75 -10.83
C SER A 94 -14.35 -15.15 -11.99
N SER A 95 -13.37 -14.26 -11.79
CA SER A 95 -12.58 -13.72 -12.92
C SER A 95 -11.32 -13.00 -12.45
N PHE A 96 -10.15 -13.57 -12.72
CA PHE A 96 -8.92 -12.81 -12.79
C PHE A 96 -8.18 -13.21 -14.07
N SER A 97 -8.36 -12.42 -15.12
CA SER A 97 -7.40 -12.29 -16.20
C SER A 97 -6.23 -11.45 -15.68
N ILE A 98 -5.05 -12.04 -15.66
CA ILE A 98 -3.79 -11.34 -15.42
C ILE A 98 -3.47 -10.60 -16.71
N ASP A 99 -3.71 -9.30 -16.76
CA ASP A 99 -3.05 -8.45 -17.74
C ASP A 99 -1.82 -7.86 -17.05
N GLU A 100 -0.67 -8.43 -17.40
CA GLU A 100 0.64 -8.13 -16.85
C GLU A 100 1.27 -7.04 -17.72
N GLU A 101 0.75 -5.82 -17.66
CA GLU A 101 1.45 -4.72 -18.30
C GLU A 101 1.22 -3.39 -17.58
N ASN A 102 2.34 -2.77 -17.20
CA ASN A 102 2.48 -1.43 -16.64
C ASN A 102 2.16 -1.30 -15.16
N ALA A 103 3.17 -1.59 -14.33
CA ALA A 103 3.33 -0.80 -13.12
C ALA A 103 3.68 0.64 -13.56
N PRO A 104 2.80 1.64 -13.37
CA PRO A 104 3.18 3.01 -13.62
C PRO A 104 4.31 3.37 -12.65
N GLU A 105 5.42 3.85 -13.19
CA GLU A 105 6.34 4.68 -12.44
C GLU A 105 5.54 5.87 -11.92
N ILE A 106 5.15 5.80 -10.65
CA ILE A 106 4.65 6.96 -9.94
C ILE A 106 5.90 7.78 -9.66
N SER A 107 6.23 8.63 -10.62
CA SER A 107 7.10 9.79 -10.40
C SER A 107 6.41 10.65 -9.33
N SER A 108 6.74 10.41 -8.06
CA SER A 108 6.75 11.50 -7.11
C SER A 108 7.75 12.51 -7.67
N GLY A 109 7.40 13.80 -7.66
CA GLY A 109 8.35 14.89 -7.96
C GLY A 109 9.41 15.01 -6.86
N GLU A 110 10.02 13.90 -6.48
CA GLU A 110 11.05 13.76 -5.46
C GLU A 110 12.44 13.89 -6.10
N ASP A 111 13.36 14.39 -5.29
CA ASP A 111 14.77 14.58 -5.58
C ASP A 111 15.38 13.32 -6.25
N PRO A 112 16.10 13.44 -7.38
CA PRO A 112 16.78 12.32 -8.03
C PRO A 112 17.65 11.48 -7.08
N ALA A 113 18.20 12.09 -6.03
CA ALA A 113 18.95 11.39 -4.99
C ALA A 113 18.06 10.43 -4.17
N ALA A 114 16.86 10.86 -3.80
CA ALA A 114 15.90 10.05 -3.05
C ALA A 114 15.37 8.87 -3.88
N GLU A 115 15.16 9.07 -5.20
CA GLU A 115 14.74 7.97 -6.09
C GLU A 115 15.86 6.93 -6.26
N SER A 116 17.13 7.37 -6.32
CA SER A 116 18.27 6.46 -6.39
C SER A 116 18.43 5.62 -5.12
N GLU A 117 18.30 6.22 -3.93
CA GLU A 117 18.32 5.50 -2.65
C GLU A 117 17.18 4.48 -2.56
N ARG A 118 15.98 4.86 -3.01
CA ARG A 118 14.80 3.99 -3.01
C ARG A 118 14.91 2.84 -4.00
N SER A 119 15.54 3.06 -5.15
CA SER A 119 15.86 2.02 -6.13
C SER A 119 16.84 0.99 -5.55
N GLU A 120 17.88 1.46 -4.87
CA GLU A 120 18.87 0.59 -4.22
C GLU A 120 18.25 -0.23 -3.08
N LEU A 121 17.41 0.40 -2.25
CA LEU A 121 16.68 -0.31 -1.19
C LEU A 121 15.77 -1.42 -1.76
N ARG A 122 15.04 -1.12 -2.85
CA ARG A 122 14.22 -2.11 -3.56
C ARG A 122 15.05 -3.27 -4.09
N ARG A 123 16.23 -2.99 -4.67
CA ARG A 123 17.16 -4.00 -5.18
C ARG A 123 17.59 -4.94 -4.05
N ILE A 124 18.08 -4.39 -2.94
CA ILE A 124 18.54 -5.16 -1.79
C ILE A 124 17.41 -6.02 -1.21
N LEU A 125 16.21 -5.46 -1.06
CA LEU A 125 15.04 -6.19 -0.56
C LEU A 125 14.73 -7.40 -1.46
N MET A 126 14.71 -7.21 -2.77
CA MET A 126 14.42 -8.27 -3.72
C MET A 126 15.50 -9.36 -3.73
N GLU A 127 16.77 -8.99 -3.57
CA GLU A 127 17.87 -9.95 -3.39
C GLU A 127 17.69 -10.79 -2.12
N CYS A 128 17.39 -10.16 -0.99
CA CYS A 128 17.14 -10.87 0.27
C CYS A 128 15.93 -11.82 0.15
N ILE A 129 14.86 -11.41 -0.53
CA ILE A 129 13.69 -12.27 -0.78
C ILE A 129 14.09 -13.49 -1.63
N LYS A 130 14.92 -13.30 -2.66
CA LYS A 130 15.41 -14.40 -3.51
C LYS A 130 16.28 -15.38 -2.72
N GLU A 131 17.13 -14.89 -1.82
CA GLU A 131 18.01 -15.70 -0.95
C GLU A 131 17.26 -16.61 0.02
N LEU A 132 15.98 -16.33 0.31
CA LEU A 132 15.14 -17.24 1.11
C LEU A 132 14.95 -18.62 0.44
N GLY A 133 15.14 -18.70 -0.88
CA GLY A 133 14.96 -19.90 -1.67
C GLY A 133 13.48 -20.30 -1.82
N THR A 134 13.22 -21.25 -2.73
CA THR A 134 11.87 -21.78 -2.92
C THR A 134 11.56 -22.86 -1.87
N PRO A 135 10.30 -22.95 -1.39
CA PRO A 135 9.14 -22.12 -1.71
C PRO A 135 9.00 -20.82 -0.91
N ASP A 136 9.92 -20.48 0.01
CA ASP A 136 9.76 -19.35 0.95
C ASP A 136 9.70 -17.99 0.24
N SER A 137 10.54 -17.77 -0.77
CA SER A 137 10.49 -16.57 -1.62
C SER A 137 9.15 -16.42 -2.34
N ILE A 138 8.60 -17.51 -2.88
CA ILE A 138 7.30 -17.53 -3.54
C ILE A 138 6.20 -17.21 -2.52
N ILE A 139 6.26 -17.79 -1.33
CA ILE A 139 5.29 -17.49 -0.25
C ILE A 139 5.32 -15.99 0.08
N MET A 140 6.50 -15.38 0.22
CA MET A 140 6.62 -13.94 0.52
C MET A 140 6.02 -13.08 -0.60
N ILE A 141 6.39 -13.33 -1.86
CA ILE A 141 5.86 -12.58 -3.01
C ILE A 141 4.34 -12.75 -3.10
N GLN A 142 3.84 -13.99 -3.06
CA GLN A 142 2.41 -14.25 -3.17
C GLN A 142 1.61 -13.64 -2.02
N LYS A 143 2.18 -13.62 -0.81
CA LYS A 143 1.53 -13.06 0.38
C LYS A 143 1.53 -11.54 0.41
N PHE A 144 2.65 -10.91 0.10
CA PHE A 144 2.84 -9.47 0.33
C PHE A 144 2.71 -8.63 -0.94
N TYR A 145 3.03 -9.21 -2.10
CA TYR A 145 2.86 -8.54 -3.39
C TYR A 145 1.48 -8.84 -3.99
N TYR A 146 1.15 -10.13 -4.17
CA TYR A 146 -0.15 -10.55 -4.74
C TYR A 146 -1.29 -10.62 -3.71
N ASN A 147 -1.00 -10.29 -2.44
CA ASN A 147 -1.95 -10.26 -1.33
C ASN A 147 -2.79 -11.54 -1.15
N LYS A 148 -2.27 -12.69 -1.60
CA LYS A 148 -2.96 -13.99 -1.49
C LYS A 148 -3.01 -14.45 -0.04
N ASN A 149 -4.13 -15.06 0.34
CA ASN A 149 -4.27 -15.71 1.63
C ASN A 149 -3.57 -17.07 1.66
N SER A 150 -3.36 -17.62 2.86
CA SER A 150 -2.64 -18.89 3.02
C SER A 150 -3.32 -20.06 2.31
N GLN A 151 -4.65 -20.03 2.12
CA GLN A 151 -5.41 -21.03 1.40
C GLN A 151 -5.12 -20.97 -0.11
N GLN A 152 -5.12 -19.77 -0.71
CA GLN A 152 -4.77 -19.58 -2.11
C GLN A 152 -3.32 -20.01 -2.39
N ILE A 153 -2.38 -19.59 -1.53
CA ILE A 153 -0.97 -19.97 -1.64
C ILE A 153 -0.79 -21.50 -1.46
N SER A 154 -1.58 -22.10 -0.56
CA SER A 154 -1.53 -23.55 -0.32
C SER A 154 -1.91 -24.36 -1.56
N ARG A 155 -2.87 -23.88 -2.35
CA ARG A 155 -3.26 -24.48 -3.64
C ARG A 155 -2.17 -24.31 -4.68
N LEU A 156 -1.59 -23.11 -4.78
CA LEU A 156 -0.52 -22.80 -5.73
C LEU A 156 0.72 -23.68 -5.52
N LEU A 157 1.10 -23.93 -4.26
CA LEU A 157 2.32 -24.64 -3.91
C LEU A 157 2.09 -26.12 -3.55
N SER A 158 0.86 -26.61 -3.65
CA SER A 158 0.48 -27.96 -3.21
C SER A 158 0.92 -28.27 -1.77
N MET A 159 0.69 -27.32 -0.85
CA MET A 159 1.07 -27.41 0.57
C MET A 159 -0.17 -27.37 1.48
N LYS A 160 -0.03 -27.73 2.76
CA LYS A 160 -1.07 -27.45 3.76
C LYS A 160 -1.10 -25.94 4.11
N PRO A 161 -2.28 -25.31 4.32
CA PRO A 161 -2.35 -23.90 4.75
C PRO A 161 -1.59 -23.61 6.06
N SER A 162 -1.52 -24.57 6.98
CA SER A 162 -0.72 -24.47 8.20
C SER A 162 0.78 -24.40 7.91
N ALA A 163 1.26 -25.20 6.95
CA ALA A 163 2.65 -25.17 6.50
C ALA A 163 3.01 -23.84 5.84
N VAL A 164 2.11 -23.28 5.00
CA VAL A 164 2.29 -21.95 4.40
C VAL A 164 2.42 -20.87 5.48
N ARG A 165 1.55 -20.86 6.50
CA ARG A 165 1.63 -19.89 7.61
C ARG A 165 2.95 -19.97 8.37
N MET A 166 3.37 -21.18 8.73
CA MET A 166 4.62 -21.41 9.46
C MET A 166 5.85 -21.05 8.63
N ARG A 167 5.84 -21.31 7.33
CA ARG A 167 6.89 -20.92 6.40
C ARG A 167 6.93 -19.41 6.20
N CYS A 168 5.79 -18.76 6.02
CA CYS A 168 5.68 -17.31 5.91
C CYS A 168 6.26 -16.59 7.15
N LYS A 169 5.95 -17.07 8.36
CA LYS A 169 6.52 -16.51 9.59
C LYS A 169 8.06 -16.62 9.60
N ARG A 170 8.59 -17.83 9.38
CA ARG A 170 10.04 -18.07 9.35
C ARG A 170 10.75 -17.30 8.23
N ALA A 171 10.11 -17.17 7.08
CA ALA A 171 10.62 -16.40 5.95
C ALA A 171 10.70 -14.90 6.28
N ALA A 172 9.70 -14.35 6.97
CA ALA A 172 9.72 -12.97 7.46
C ALA A 172 10.83 -12.74 8.50
N ASP A 173 11.01 -13.68 9.43
CA ASP A 173 12.08 -13.61 10.44
C ASP A 173 13.47 -13.63 9.76
N LYS A 174 13.70 -14.54 8.82
CA LYS A 174 14.94 -14.60 8.02
C LYS A 174 15.17 -13.36 7.17
N LEU A 175 14.11 -12.81 6.58
CA LEU A 175 14.20 -11.59 5.78
C LEU A 175 14.64 -10.40 6.65
N LYS A 176 14.09 -10.29 7.87
CA LYS A 176 14.50 -9.27 8.85
C LYS A 176 15.98 -9.39 9.20
N GLU A 177 16.47 -10.60 9.45
CA GLU A 177 17.90 -10.86 9.71
C GLU A 177 18.78 -10.49 8.51
N ALA A 178 18.39 -10.90 7.30
CA ALA A 178 19.14 -10.63 6.07
C ALA A 178 19.24 -9.13 5.73
N LEU A 179 18.18 -8.37 6.03
CA LEU A 179 18.15 -6.91 5.88
C LEU A 179 19.02 -6.23 6.93
N ALA A 180 18.98 -6.69 8.18
CA ALA A 180 19.80 -6.15 9.27
C ALA A 180 21.30 -6.31 9.00
N VAL A 181 21.73 -7.45 8.45
CA VAL A 181 23.14 -7.68 8.03
C VAL A 181 23.59 -6.68 6.97
N ARG A 182 22.68 -6.20 6.14
CA ARG A 182 22.94 -5.20 5.08
C ARG A 182 22.75 -3.76 5.56
N GLY A 183 22.61 -3.54 6.87
CA GLY A 183 22.48 -2.21 7.47
C GLY A 183 21.10 -1.57 7.34
N ILE A 184 20.10 -2.30 6.85
CA ILE A 184 18.72 -1.80 6.71
C ILE A 184 17.97 -2.09 8.01
N LYS A 185 17.54 -1.03 8.71
CA LYS A 185 16.74 -1.11 9.93
C LYS A 185 15.24 -1.05 9.60
N GLU A 186 14.40 -1.57 10.51
CA GLU A 186 12.93 -1.57 10.36
C GLU A 186 12.33 -0.19 10.11
N ASP A 187 13.00 0.87 10.57
CA ASP A 187 12.53 2.26 10.45
C ASP A 187 12.74 2.85 9.04
N ALA A 188 13.47 2.14 8.17
CA ALA A 188 13.82 2.56 6.81
C ALA A 188 12.95 1.92 5.70
N LEU A 189 11.96 1.10 6.08
CA LEU A 189 11.02 0.39 5.18
C LEU A 189 9.58 0.88 5.37
#